data_AF-A0A973ECY1-F1
#
_entry.id   AF-A0A973ECY1-F1
#
_cell.length_a   1.000
_cell.length_b   1.000
_cell.length_c   1.000
_cell.angle_alpha   90.00
_cell.angle_beta   90.00
_cell.angle_gamma   90.00
#
_symmetry.space_group_name_H-M   'P 1'
#
loop_
_entity.id
_entity.type
_entity.pdbx_description
1 polymer ?
#
loop_
_entity_poly.entity_id
_entity_poly.type
_entity_poly.pdbx_seq_one_letter_code
_entity_poly.pdbx_strand_id
1 'polypeptide(L)'
;MSERDFFWLHIKKSAGISTRALLQPYYVEVDRIKKPKTFMQAKPSEYNDILNNYRVVLGEYQFRRCLFAKKFLYPDTWDDLFSFAFSRDPIDRCVSMYYYLFWKNRGFFGNAARSIKKSFKSKRVINYNTPYAFDVFLDYVQKARSSDSIYRPLGNHFTTHTAPMWGDITDEDGRVLLDEVYRLDRLIEGLNRAFERCGISKRLASESVELNKNPRRDGFTPNKNQIRKIQQIYSEDFDIYENAWNGAASA
;
A
#
# COMPACT_ATOMS: atom_id res chain seq x y z
N MET A 1 9.66 -22.12 -20.65
CA MET A 1 8.98 -20.81 -20.52
C MET A 1 10.03 -19.74 -20.73
N SER A 2 9.76 -18.72 -21.55
CA SER A 2 10.66 -17.57 -21.68
C SER A 2 10.72 -16.82 -20.34
N GLU A 3 11.92 -16.39 -19.94
CA GLU A 3 12.10 -15.53 -18.77
C GLU A 3 11.32 -14.23 -19.00
N ARG A 4 10.44 -13.87 -18.05
CA ARG A 4 9.67 -12.62 -18.08
C ARG A 4 10.13 -11.75 -16.93
N ASP A 5 10.37 -10.48 -17.20
CA ASP A 5 10.51 -9.48 -16.14
C ASP A 5 9.17 -9.26 -15.43
N PHE A 6 9.21 -8.71 -14.22
CA PHE A 6 8.00 -8.42 -13.46
C PHE A 6 7.86 -6.96 -13.06
N PHE A 7 6.61 -6.56 -12.85
CA PHE A 7 6.24 -5.32 -12.20
C PHE A 7 5.52 -5.62 -10.89
N TRP A 8 6.13 -5.25 -9.76
CA TRP A 8 5.49 -5.38 -8.45
C TRP A 8 4.96 -4.02 -7.97
N LEU A 9 3.64 -3.90 -7.78
CA LEU A 9 3.05 -2.73 -7.16
C LEU A 9 2.97 -2.88 -5.63
N HIS A 10 3.71 -2.04 -4.91
CA HIS A 10 3.63 -1.97 -3.45
C HIS A 10 2.42 -1.14 -3.01
N ILE A 11 1.37 -1.85 -2.58
CA ILE A 11 0.24 -1.29 -1.84
C ILE A 11 0.65 -1.02 -0.39
N LYS A 12 0.44 0.22 0.08
CA LYS A 12 0.91 0.62 1.40
C LYS A 12 0.23 -0.23 2.48
N LYS A 13 1.05 -0.66 3.44
CA LYS A 13 0.65 -1.53 4.57
C LYS A 13 0.34 -2.98 4.18
N SER A 14 0.76 -3.40 3.00
CA SER A 14 0.74 -4.79 2.54
C SER A 14 2.16 -5.40 2.46
N ALA A 15 2.88 -5.40 3.59
CA ALA A 15 4.21 -6.02 3.75
C ALA A 15 5.35 -5.60 2.80
N GLY A 16 5.30 -4.42 2.18
CA GLY A 16 6.32 -4.07 1.18
C GLY A 16 7.75 -3.82 1.65
N ILE A 17 8.09 -3.96 2.94
CA ILE A 17 9.49 -4.11 3.37
C ILE A 17 9.92 -5.56 3.16
N SER A 18 9.15 -6.49 3.74
CA SER A 18 9.34 -7.94 3.61
C SER A 18 9.34 -8.40 2.16
N THR A 19 8.35 -7.97 1.36
CA THR A 19 8.28 -8.33 -0.06
C THR A 19 9.52 -7.89 -0.82
N ARG A 20 10.02 -6.67 -0.57
CA ARG A 20 11.21 -6.15 -1.25
C ARG A 20 12.45 -7.00 -0.94
N ALA A 21 12.64 -7.37 0.33
CA ALA A 21 13.74 -8.24 0.73
C ALA A 21 13.66 -9.64 0.08
N LEU A 22 12.46 -10.21 -0.03
CA LEU A 22 12.25 -11.54 -0.62
C LEU A 22 12.43 -11.56 -2.14
N LEU A 23 12.11 -10.44 -2.83
CA LEU A 23 12.30 -10.26 -4.25
C LEU A 23 13.77 -10.11 -4.66
N GLN A 24 14.70 -9.88 -3.74
CA GLN A 24 16.13 -9.84 -4.06
C GLN A 24 16.65 -11.21 -4.56
N PRO A 25 17.55 -11.23 -5.56
CA PRO A 25 18.20 -10.07 -6.22
C PRO A 25 17.43 -9.50 -7.43
N TYR A 26 16.22 -10.00 -7.71
CA TYR A 26 15.48 -9.71 -8.95
C TYR A 26 14.78 -8.35 -8.97
N TYR A 27 14.76 -7.62 -7.85
CA TYR A 27 14.13 -6.31 -7.74
C TYR A 27 15.17 -5.23 -7.42
N VAL A 28 15.32 -4.24 -8.30
CA VAL A 28 16.32 -3.18 -8.13
C VAL A 28 15.79 -2.09 -7.20
N GLU A 29 16.46 -1.89 -6.07
CA GLU A 29 16.14 -0.80 -5.13
C GLU A 29 16.90 0.49 -5.46
N VAL A 30 16.25 1.64 -5.29
CA VAL A 30 16.92 2.95 -5.37
C VAL A 30 17.05 3.58 -3.99
N ASP A 31 17.90 4.60 -3.82
CA ASP A 31 17.87 5.43 -2.61
C ASP A 31 16.54 6.21 -2.55
N ARG A 32 15.77 5.93 -1.50
CA ARG A 32 14.44 6.54 -1.27
C ARG A 32 14.45 7.63 -0.21
N ILE A 33 15.60 7.85 0.44
CA ILE A 33 15.71 8.69 1.64
C ILE A 33 16.60 9.90 1.38
N LYS A 34 17.88 9.72 1.02
CA LYS A 34 18.83 10.84 0.98
C LYS A 34 18.73 11.61 -0.33
N LYS A 35 18.67 10.89 -1.45
CA LYS A 35 18.53 11.48 -2.79
C LYS A 35 17.50 10.71 -3.61
N PRO A 36 16.18 10.93 -3.39
CA PRO A 36 15.15 10.24 -4.14
C PRO A 36 15.31 10.50 -5.63
N LYS A 37 15.60 9.43 -6.38
CA LYS A 37 15.79 9.47 -7.82
C LYS A 37 14.46 9.74 -8.53
N THR A 38 14.50 10.50 -9.63
CA THR A 38 13.34 10.76 -10.50
C THR A 38 13.43 9.90 -11.76
N PHE A 39 12.31 9.69 -12.46
CA PHE A 39 12.27 8.86 -13.67
C PHE A 39 13.22 9.35 -14.78
N MET A 40 13.38 10.67 -14.95
CA MET A 40 14.27 11.26 -15.96
C MET A 40 15.76 10.89 -15.77
N GLN A 41 16.17 10.58 -14.54
CA GLN A 41 17.56 10.26 -14.20
C GLN A 41 17.79 8.77 -13.98
N ALA A 42 16.74 7.96 -14.13
CA ALA A 42 16.73 6.56 -13.76
C ALA A 42 16.79 5.66 -14.99
N LYS A 43 17.39 4.49 -14.82
CA LYS A 43 17.34 3.43 -15.82
C LYS A 43 15.97 2.74 -15.75
N PRO A 44 15.46 2.14 -16.85
CA PRO A 44 14.19 1.42 -16.82
C PRO A 44 14.07 0.36 -15.72
N SER A 45 15.17 -0.32 -15.38
CA SER A 45 15.22 -1.30 -14.29
C SER A 45 14.94 -0.71 -12.89
N GLU A 46 15.09 0.61 -12.71
CA GLU A 46 14.84 1.31 -11.44
C GLU A 46 13.40 1.86 -11.34
N TYR A 47 12.66 1.91 -12.45
CA TYR A 47 11.35 2.56 -12.52
C TYR A 47 10.34 1.97 -11.54
N ASN A 48 10.34 0.64 -11.35
CA ASN A 48 9.38 -0.01 -10.47
C ASN A 48 9.55 0.45 -9.00
N ASP A 49 10.77 0.56 -8.47
CA ASP A 49 10.98 1.02 -7.09
C ASP A 49 10.76 2.51 -6.90
N ILE A 50 11.09 3.32 -7.92
CA ILE A 50 10.79 4.75 -7.94
C ILE A 50 9.27 4.96 -7.85
N LEU A 51 8.48 4.28 -8.69
CA LEU A 51 7.01 4.39 -8.68
C LEU A 51 6.41 3.94 -7.34
N ASN A 52 7.05 2.99 -6.65
CA ASN A 52 6.64 2.54 -5.33
C ASN A 52 7.01 3.50 -4.18
N ASN A 53 7.68 4.61 -4.47
CA ASN A 53 8.03 5.64 -3.49
C ASN A 53 6.96 6.74 -3.44
N TYR A 54 6.32 6.92 -2.28
CA TYR A 54 5.27 7.93 -2.10
C TYR A 54 5.75 9.37 -2.31
N ARG A 55 7.07 9.61 -2.27
CA ARG A 55 7.66 10.93 -2.49
C ARG A 55 7.66 11.32 -3.96
N VAL A 56 7.48 10.36 -4.86
CA VAL A 56 7.35 10.61 -6.30
C VAL A 56 5.89 11.01 -6.55
N VAL A 57 5.69 12.28 -6.87
CA VAL A 57 4.38 12.83 -7.19
C VAL A 57 4.09 12.60 -8.66
N LEU A 58 2.91 12.07 -8.97
CA LEU A 58 2.54 11.64 -10.33
C LEU A 58 1.53 12.58 -11.02
N GLY A 59 1.32 13.77 -10.45
CA GLY A 59 0.36 14.75 -10.99
C GLY A 59 -1.06 14.17 -11.03
N GLU A 60 -1.68 14.22 -12.20
CA GLU A 60 -3.02 13.66 -12.45
C GLU A 60 -3.11 12.14 -12.26
N TYR A 61 -1.97 11.43 -12.33
CA TYR A 61 -1.90 9.98 -12.08
C TYR A 61 -1.61 9.64 -10.62
N GLN A 62 -1.72 10.61 -9.69
CA GLN A 62 -1.62 10.30 -8.28
C GLN A 62 -2.74 9.30 -7.90
N PHE A 63 -2.35 8.18 -7.28
CA PHE A 63 -3.23 7.05 -6.98
C PHE A 63 -3.73 6.31 -8.23
N ARG A 64 -3.02 6.40 -9.37
CA ARG A 64 -3.28 5.66 -10.63
C ARG A 64 -1.98 5.02 -11.14
N ARG A 65 -1.23 4.36 -10.25
CA ARG A 65 0.14 3.94 -10.52
C ARG A 65 0.29 2.92 -11.66
N CYS A 66 -0.58 1.93 -11.79
CA CYS A 66 -0.51 1.00 -12.92
C CYS A 66 -0.76 1.70 -14.26
N LEU A 67 -1.74 2.60 -14.31
CA LEU A 67 -2.00 3.38 -15.52
C LEU A 67 -0.80 4.26 -15.89
N PHE A 68 -0.18 4.92 -14.90
CA PHE A 68 1.05 5.67 -15.14
C PHE A 68 2.18 4.78 -15.68
N ALA A 69 2.35 3.61 -15.07
CA ALA A 69 3.38 2.65 -15.49
C ALA A 69 3.16 2.18 -16.93
N LYS A 70 1.94 1.74 -17.27
CA LYS A 70 1.56 1.32 -18.61
C LYS A 70 1.75 2.44 -19.64
N LYS A 71 1.36 3.68 -19.30
CA LYS A 71 1.38 4.79 -20.26
C LYS A 71 2.77 5.40 -20.48
N PHE A 72 3.62 5.46 -19.45
CA PHE A 72 4.85 6.26 -19.51
C PHE A 72 6.13 5.48 -19.22
N LEU A 73 6.06 4.40 -18.43
CA LEU A 73 7.26 3.67 -18.00
C LEU A 73 7.52 2.44 -18.84
N TYR A 74 6.45 1.77 -19.28
CA TYR A 74 6.48 0.52 -20.04
C TYR A 74 5.49 0.52 -21.23
N PRO A 75 5.43 1.57 -22.07
CA PRO A 75 4.41 1.68 -23.12
C PRO A 75 4.44 0.51 -24.12
N ASP A 76 5.64 0.01 -24.43
CA ASP A 76 5.84 -1.04 -25.45
C ASP A 76 6.02 -2.44 -24.84
N THR A 77 6.16 -2.53 -23.52
CA THR A 77 6.53 -3.79 -22.82
C THR A 77 5.59 -4.16 -21.69
N TRP A 78 4.57 -3.35 -21.37
CA TRP A 78 3.66 -3.63 -20.25
C TRP A 78 3.02 -5.01 -20.33
N ASP A 79 2.53 -5.39 -21.51
CA ASP A 79 1.83 -6.67 -21.71
C ASP A 79 2.79 -7.89 -21.71
N ASP A 80 4.11 -7.66 -21.79
CA ASP A 80 5.14 -8.71 -21.66
C ASP A 80 5.60 -8.92 -20.20
N LEU A 81 5.41 -7.90 -19.35
CA LEU A 81 5.73 -7.97 -17.92
C LEU A 81 4.72 -8.83 -17.17
N PHE A 82 5.18 -9.62 -16.20
CA PHE A 82 4.27 -10.16 -15.20
C PHE A 82 4.01 -9.14 -14.09
N SER A 83 2.80 -8.59 -14.04
CA SER A 83 2.42 -7.51 -13.14
C SER A 83 1.59 -8.00 -11.96
N PHE A 84 1.99 -7.68 -10.73
CA PHE A 84 1.29 -8.16 -9.54
C PHE A 84 1.33 -7.23 -8.33
N ALA A 85 0.43 -7.48 -7.38
CA ALA A 85 0.37 -6.81 -6.08
C ALA A 85 -0.05 -7.76 -4.96
N PHE A 86 0.14 -7.32 -3.71
CA PHE A 86 -0.41 -7.99 -2.52
C PHE A 86 -1.54 -7.17 -1.90
N SER A 87 -2.72 -7.76 -1.81
CA SER A 87 -3.87 -7.22 -1.08
C SER A 87 -3.88 -7.76 0.35
N ARG A 88 -4.07 -6.87 1.32
CA ARG A 88 -4.31 -7.22 2.72
C ARG A 88 -5.78 -6.97 3.00
N ASP A 89 -6.40 -7.82 3.84
CA ASP A 89 -7.75 -7.60 4.36
C ASP A 89 -7.95 -6.10 4.69
N PRO A 90 -8.96 -5.43 4.13
CA PRO A 90 -9.07 -3.98 4.23
C PRO A 90 -9.21 -3.46 5.67
N ILE A 91 -9.89 -4.20 6.56
CA ILE A 91 -10.01 -3.83 7.98
C ILE A 91 -8.62 -3.88 8.63
N ASP A 92 -7.93 -4.98 8.42
CA ASP A 92 -6.61 -5.25 8.94
C ASP A 92 -5.55 -4.26 8.42
N ARG A 93 -5.67 -3.89 7.14
CA ARG A 93 -4.86 -2.86 6.49
C ARG A 93 -5.13 -1.49 7.11
N CYS A 94 -6.39 -1.13 7.30
CA CYS A 94 -6.79 0.14 7.91
C CYS A 94 -6.25 0.30 9.34
N VAL A 95 -6.37 -0.75 10.17
CA VAL A 95 -5.78 -0.76 11.52
C VAL A 95 -4.25 -0.62 11.45
N SER A 96 -3.59 -1.30 10.50
CA SER A 96 -2.15 -1.17 10.29
C SER A 96 -1.74 0.27 9.90
N MET A 97 -2.54 0.96 9.08
CA MET A 97 -2.33 2.36 8.72
C MET A 97 -2.45 3.27 9.94
N TYR A 98 -3.49 3.09 10.76
CA TYR A 98 -3.68 3.85 12.00
C TYR A 98 -2.48 3.75 12.92
N TYR A 99 -2.02 2.53 13.20
CA TYR A 99 -0.87 2.34 14.08
C TYR A 99 0.43 2.92 13.49
N TYR A 100 0.57 2.90 12.17
CA TYR A 100 1.74 3.42 11.47
C TYR A 100 1.78 4.95 11.42
N LEU A 101 0.66 5.61 11.10
CA LEU A 101 0.59 7.06 10.83
C LEU A 101 0.20 7.87 12.07
N PHE A 102 -0.66 7.30 12.91
CA PHE A 102 -1.40 8.04 13.93
C PHE A 102 -0.97 7.65 15.35
N TRP A 103 -0.79 6.35 15.62
CA TRP A 103 -0.35 5.85 16.93
C TRP A 103 1.16 5.88 17.14
N LYS A 104 1.97 5.84 16.06
CA LYS A 104 3.42 5.79 16.18
C LYS A 104 3.96 7.09 16.79
N ASN A 105 4.09 7.02 18.11
CA ASN A 105 4.97 7.75 19.03
C ASN A 105 6.11 8.50 18.30
N ARG A 106 5.84 9.74 17.85
CA ARG A 106 6.87 10.79 17.92
C ARG A 106 6.92 11.16 19.39
N GLY A 107 7.91 10.61 20.10
CA GLY A 107 8.00 10.64 21.56
C GLY A 107 7.62 11.98 22.17
N PHE A 108 7.07 11.92 23.39
CA PHE A 108 6.79 12.99 24.37
C PHE A 108 6.62 14.44 23.82
N PHE A 109 7.65 15.05 23.23
CA PHE A 109 7.63 16.39 22.62
C PHE A 109 6.74 16.55 21.37
N GLY A 110 6.57 15.52 20.52
CA GLY A 110 5.82 15.63 19.27
C GLY A 110 4.30 15.69 19.46
N ASN A 111 3.80 15.09 20.54
CA ASN A 111 2.38 15.04 20.88
C ASN A 111 1.93 16.29 21.65
N ALA A 112 2.80 16.88 22.48
CA ALA A 112 2.53 18.15 23.16
C ALA A 112 2.32 19.31 22.16
N ALA A 113 3.21 19.45 21.17
CA ALA A 113 3.09 20.51 20.17
C ALA A 113 1.84 20.38 19.28
N ARG A 114 1.36 19.15 19.05
CA ARG A 114 0.15 18.90 18.24
C ARG A 114 -1.13 19.04 19.06
N SER A 115 -1.13 18.66 20.34
CA SER A 115 -2.24 18.91 21.26
C SER A 115 -2.42 20.40 21.56
N ILE A 116 -1.34 21.17 21.71
CA ILE A 116 -1.42 22.62 21.92
C ILE A 116 -1.96 23.31 20.65
N LYS A 117 -1.46 22.96 19.46
CA LYS A 117 -1.95 23.56 18.20
C LYS A 117 -3.37 23.09 17.80
N LYS A 118 -3.82 21.90 18.24
CA LYS A 118 -5.19 21.39 18.01
C LYS A 118 -6.20 21.89 19.05
N SER A 119 -5.80 22.11 20.30
CA SER A 119 -6.68 22.61 21.36
C SER A 119 -7.19 24.04 21.07
N PHE A 120 -6.37 24.86 20.40
CA PHE A 120 -6.76 26.22 20.00
C PHE A 120 -7.71 26.31 18.79
N LYS A 121 -7.96 25.21 18.05
CA LYS A 121 -8.87 25.24 16.87
C LYS A 121 -9.98 24.18 16.87
N SER A 122 -9.92 23.14 17.71
CA SER A 122 -11.04 22.22 17.89
C SER A 122 -11.11 21.78 19.35
N LYS A 123 -12.26 21.97 20.00
CA LYS A 123 -12.57 21.51 21.37
C LYS A 123 -12.65 19.97 21.49
N ARG A 124 -11.68 19.23 20.95
CA ARG A 124 -11.61 17.76 21.02
C ARG A 124 -10.22 17.36 21.46
N VAL A 125 -10.05 17.20 22.77
CA VAL A 125 -8.85 16.61 23.39
C VAL A 125 -8.75 15.16 22.91
N ILE A 126 -7.61 14.77 22.33
CA ILE A 126 -7.33 13.37 22.01
C ILE A 126 -6.93 12.70 23.33
N ASN A 127 -7.92 12.17 24.06
CA ASN A 127 -7.65 11.21 25.13
C ASN A 127 -7.12 9.91 24.52
N TYR A 128 -6.31 9.17 25.30
CA TYR A 128 -5.68 7.88 24.96
C TYR A 128 -6.66 6.72 24.69
N ASN A 129 -7.93 6.99 24.41
CA ASN A 129 -8.93 6.01 24.03
C ASN A 129 -8.71 5.60 22.56
N THR A 130 -8.13 4.42 22.34
CA THR A 130 -7.83 3.86 21.02
C THR A 130 -9.04 3.87 20.07
N PRO A 131 -10.23 3.39 20.46
CA PRO A 131 -11.45 3.53 19.67
C PRO A 131 -11.72 4.96 19.19
N TYR A 132 -11.71 5.96 20.09
CA TYR A 132 -11.99 7.35 19.71
C TYR A 132 -10.91 7.93 18.78
N ALA A 133 -9.65 7.64 19.06
CA ALA A 133 -8.54 8.07 18.19
C ALA A 133 -8.63 7.41 16.80
N PHE A 134 -9.12 6.18 16.72
CA PHE A 134 -9.39 5.49 15.47
C PHE A 134 -10.53 6.15 14.68
N ASP A 135 -11.62 6.59 15.34
CA ASP A 135 -12.70 7.35 14.67
C ASP A 135 -12.17 8.65 14.04
N VAL A 136 -11.35 9.40 14.79
CA VAL A 136 -10.69 10.62 14.30
C VAL A 136 -9.75 10.31 13.13
N PHE A 137 -9.03 9.18 13.17
CA PHE A 137 -8.23 8.73 12.04
C PHE A 137 -9.10 8.47 10.80
N LEU A 138 -10.20 7.74 10.93
CA LEU A 138 -11.13 7.48 9.82
C LEU A 138 -11.74 8.78 9.27
N ASP A 139 -12.03 9.77 10.10
CA ASP A 139 -12.45 11.11 9.64
C ASP A 139 -11.40 11.77 8.74
N TYR A 140 -10.11 11.67 9.11
CA TYR A 140 -9.03 12.22 8.29
C TYR A 140 -8.80 11.43 7.00
N VAL A 141 -8.97 10.11 7.02
CA VAL A 141 -8.92 9.28 5.81
C VAL A 141 -10.00 9.73 4.83
N GLN A 142 -11.25 9.86 5.29
CA GLN A 142 -12.35 10.30 4.44
C GLN A 142 -12.12 11.71 3.88
N LYS A 143 -11.68 12.66 4.71
CA LYS A 143 -11.31 14.01 4.26
C LYS A 143 -10.14 14.03 3.26
N ALA A 144 -9.21 13.09 3.38
CA ALA A 144 -8.12 12.95 2.41
C ALA A 144 -8.62 12.44 1.06
N ARG A 145 -9.69 11.64 1.03
CA ARG A 145 -10.29 11.13 -0.21
C ARG A 145 -11.14 12.16 -0.93
N SER A 146 -11.81 13.03 -0.19
CA SER A 146 -12.62 14.11 -0.74
C SER A 146 -11.83 15.39 -1.02
N SER A 147 -10.49 15.35 -0.98
CA SER A 147 -9.63 16.53 -1.11
C SER A 147 -8.98 16.55 -2.49
N ASP A 148 -9.08 17.68 -3.18
CA ASP A 148 -8.40 17.92 -4.48
C ASP A 148 -6.87 18.08 -4.33
N SER A 149 -6.36 18.08 -3.09
CA SER A 149 -4.94 18.23 -2.80
C SER A 149 -4.39 17.01 -2.08
N ILE A 150 -3.32 16.45 -2.64
CA ILE A 150 -2.53 15.37 -2.02
C ILE A 150 -1.84 15.82 -0.73
N TYR A 151 -1.72 17.14 -0.50
CA TYR A 151 -1.09 17.72 0.68
C TYR A 151 -2.07 18.01 1.81
N ARG A 152 -3.38 17.86 1.59
CA ARG A 152 -4.42 18.09 2.60
C ARG A 152 -5.21 16.79 2.84
N PRO A 153 -5.73 16.56 4.06
CA PRO A 153 -5.58 17.39 5.26
C PRO A 153 -4.25 17.20 5.99
N LEU A 154 -3.50 16.11 5.74
CA LEU A 154 -2.34 15.69 6.55
C LEU A 154 -1.06 15.42 5.74
N GLY A 155 -0.98 15.92 4.50
CA GLY A 155 0.21 15.77 3.65
C GLY A 155 0.23 14.49 2.81
N ASN A 156 1.10 14.48 1.79
CA ASN A 156 1.23 13.38 0.82
C ASN A 156 1.57 12.03 1.48
N HIS A 157 2.36 12.06 2.57
CA HIS A 157 2.67 10.84 3.32
C HIS A 157 1.40 10.18 3.87
N PHE A 158 0.49 10.95 4.47
CA PHE A 158 -0.77 10.42 4.97
C PHE A 158 -1.68 9.97 3.82
N THR A 159 -1.92 10.85 2.84
CA THR A 159 -2.86 10.59 1.74
C THR A 159 -2.45 9.38 0.90
N THR A 160 -1.16 9.15 0.67
CA THR A 160 -0.67 7.95 -0.03
C THR A 160 -0.76 6.68 0.80
N HIS A 161 -0.56 6.76 2.12
CA HIS A 161 -0.64 5.56 2.96
C HIS A 161 -2.06 5.11 3.26
N THR A 162 -3.05 5.98 3.07
CA THR A 162 -4.47 5.70 3.28
C THR A 162 -5.26 5.64 1.97
N ALA A 163 -4.59 5.66 0.82
CA ALA A 163 -5.24 5.48 -0.46
C ALA A 163 -5.79 4.04 -0.59
N PRO A 164 -7.00 3.88 -1.17
CA PRO A 164 -7.51 2.61 -1.67
C PRO A 164 -6.57 2.01 -2.72
N MET A 165 -6.63 0.69 -2.86
CA MET A 165 -5.88 -0.04 -3.87
C MET A 165 -6.52 0.09 -5.26
N TRP A 166 -7.85 0.13 -5.33
CA TRP A 166 -8.62 0.13 -6.57
C TRP A 166 -8.10 1.13 -7.63
N GLY A 167 -7.99 2.42 -7.27
CA GLY A 167 -7.53 3.44 -8.23
C GLY A 167 -6.12 3.20 -8.73
N ASP A 168 -5.24 2.60 -7.91
CA ASP A 168 -3.85 2.37 -8.29
C ASP A 168 -3.68 1.23 -9.30
N ILE A 169 -4.67 0.33 -9.40
CA ILE A 169 -4.59 -0.88 -10.22
C ILE A 169 -5.52 -0.89 -11.42
N THR A 170 -6.33 0.15 -11.61
CA THR A 170 -7.34 0.22 -12.68
C THR A 170 -7.05 1.29 -13.73
N ASP A 171 -7.60 1.10 -14.93
CA ASP A 171 -7.59 2.09 -15.99
C ASP A 171 -8.75 3.11 -15.88
N GLU A 172 -9.07 3.81 -16.98
CA GLU A 172 -10.18 4.78 -17.04
C GLU A 172 -11.55 4.12 -17.12
N ASP A 173 -11.60 2.88 -17.58
CA ASP A 173 -12.82 2.07 -17.72
C ASP A 173 -13.08 1.17 -16.49
N GLY A 174 -12.24 1.27 -15.46
CA GLY A 174 -12.32 0.46 -14.25
C GLY A 174 -11.79 -0.97 -14.43
N ARG A 175 -11.06 -1.27 -15.51
CA ARG A 175 -10.46 -2.58 -15.73
C ARG A 175 -9.17 -2.71 -14.94
N VAL A 176 -8.99 -3.85 -14.28
CA VAL A 176 -7.76 -4.16 -13.54
C VAL A 176 -6.62 -4.36 -14.55
N LEU A 177 -5.52 -3.63 -14.32
CA LEU A 177 -4.33 -3.62 -15.18
C LEU A 177 -3.26 -4.61 -14.74
N LEU A 178 -3.35 -5.15 -13.52
CA LEU A 178 -2.44 -6.17 -13.02
C LEU A 178 -2.85 -7.56 -13.54
N ASP A 179 -1.88 -8.41 -13.83
CA ASP A 179 -2.13 -9.82 -14.16
C ASP A 179 -2.67 -10.58 -12.94
N GLU A 180 -2.18 -10.26 -11.74
CA GLU A 180 -2.55 -10.99 -10.54
C GLU A 180 -2.53 -10.11 -9.28
N VAL A 181 -3.51 -10.32 -8.40
CA VAL A 181 -3.48 -9.80 -7.04
C VAL A 181 -3.47 -10.98 -6.08
N TYR A 182 -2.47 -11.04 -5.21
CA TYR A 182 -2.33 -12.10 -4.22
C TYR A 182 -2.82 -11.65 -2.85
N ARG A 183 -3.38 -12.55 -2.05
CA ARG A 183 -3.64 -12.26 -0.63
C ARG A 183 -2.33 -12.23 0.16
N LEU A 184 -2.22 -11.25 1.06
CA LEU A 184 -1.02 -11.05 1.87
C LEU A 184 -0.79 -12.17 2.90
N ASP A 185 -1.85 -12.78 3.41
CA ASP A 185 -1.76 -13.96 4.28
C ASP A 185 -1.16 -15.18 3.55
N ARG A 186 -1.07 -15.13 2.22
CA ARG A 186 -0.39 -16.09 1.33
C ARG A 186 0.87 -15.52 0.68
N LEU A 187 1.58 -14.60 1.36
CA LEU A 187 2.75 -13.88 0.80
C LEU A 187 3.77 -14.79 0.12
N ILE A 188 4.19 -15.87 0.78
CA ILE A 188 5.23 -16.78 0.27
C ILE A 188 4.75 -17.54 -0.96
N GLU A 189 3.51 -18.04 -0.93
CA GLU A 189 2.88 -18.76 -2.03
C GLU A 189 2.71 -17.84 -3.26
N GLY A 190 2.21 -16.63 -3.05
CA GLY A 190 2.06 -15.63 -4.12
C GLY A 190 3.41 -15.22 -4.74
N LEU A 191 4.47 -15.09 -3.92
CA LEU A 191 5.82 -14.82 -4.43
C LEU A 191 6.39 -16.00 -5.23
N ASN A 192 6.19 -17.23 -4.76
CA ASN A 192 6.64 -18.41 -5.50
C ASN A 192 5.92 -18.54 -6.85
N ARG A 193 4.63 -18.22 -6.91
CA ARG A 193 3.87 -18.15 -8.17
C ARG A 193 4.36 -17.02 -9.06
N ALA A 194 4.65 -15.84 -8.51
CA ALA A 194 5.26 -14.76 -9.28
C ALA A 194 6.62 -15.18 -9.88
N PHE A 195 7.49 -15.82 -9.10
CA PHE A 195 8.75 -16.35 -9.59
C PHE A 195 8.56 -17.39 -10.70
N GLU A 196 7.62 -18.31 -10.55
CA GLU A 196 7.27 -19.28 -11.59
C GLU A 196 6.83 -18.60 -12.89
N ARG A 197 5.92 -17.61 -12.82
CA ARG A 197 5.44 -16.84 -13.98
C ARG A 197 6.56 -16.06 -14.69
N CYS A 198 7.64 -15.78 -13.97
CA CYS A 198 8.84 -15.10 -14.49
C CYS A 198 9.94 -16.06 -14.97
N GLY A 199 9.77 -17.38 -14.79
CA GLY A 199 10.83 -18.35 -15.09
C GLY A 199 11.95 -18.41 -14.04
N ILE A 200 11.75 -17.79 -12.87
CA ILE A 200 12.71 -17.79 -11.76
C ILE A 200 12.61 -19.13 -11.01
N SER A 201 13.73 -19.85 -10.93
CA SER A 201 13.81 -21.18 -10.28
C SER A 201 13.84 -21.13 -8.75
N LYS A 202 14.11 -19.95 -8.15
CA LYS A 202 14.10 -19.75 -6.69
C LYS A 202 12.74 -20.11 -6.12
N ARG A 203 12.73 -20.84 -5.00
CA ARG A 203 11.54 -21.08 -4.18
C ARG A 203 11.83 -20.67 -2.74
N LEU A 204 10.90 -19.91 -2.19
CA LEU A 204 10.90 -19.47 -0.79
C LEU A 204 10.27 -20.56 0.06
N ALA A 205 10.91 -20.88 1.19
CA ALA A 205 10.38 -21.85 2.15
C ALA A 205 9.11 -21.30 2.82
N SER A 206 8.14 -22.17 3.04
CA SER A 206 6.85 -21.86 3.69
C SER A 206 6.95 -21.75 5.21
N GLU A 207 8.16 -21.76 5.79
CA GLU A 207 8.33 -21.55 7.23
C GLU A 207 7.54 -20.31 7.63
N SER A 208 6.72 -20.43 8.68
CA SER A 208 5.67 -19.49 9.04
C SER A 208 6.29 -18.14 9.42
N VAL A 209 6.63 -17.33 8.42
CA VAL A 209 7.16 -16.01 8.66
C VAL A 209 5.95 -15.13 8.97
N GLU A 210 5.52 -15.16 10.23
CA GLU A 210 4.63 -14.15 10.81
C GLU A 210 5.37 -12.80 10.89
N LEU A 211 5.89 -12.31 9.75
CA LEU A 211 6.67 -11.07 9.63
C LEU A 211 5.89 -9.82 10.05
N ASN A 212 4.58 -9.96 10.22
CA ASN A 212 3.64 -8.84 10.37
C ASN A 212 2.89 -8.84 11.71
N LYS A 213 3.32 -9.59 12.73
CA LYS A 213 2.84 -9.36 14.10
C LYS A 213 3.43 -8.05 14.62
N ASN A 214 2.61 -7.00 14.68
CA ASN A 214 2.97 -5.79 15.39
C ASN A 214 2.64 -6.00 16.88
N PRO A 215 3.64 -6.15 17.77
CA PRO A 215 3.39 -6.39 19.19
C PRO A 215 2.65 -5.24 19.88
N ARG A 216 2.63 -4.04 19.26
CA ARG A 216 1.91 -2.85 19.76
C ARG A 216 0.47 -2.73 19.26
N ARG A 217 -0.07 -3.76 18.61
CA ARG A 217 -1.45 -3.75 18.10
C ARG A 217 -2.48 -3.91 19.24
N ASP A 218 -2.03 -4.12 20.49
CA ASP A 218 -2.83 -4.18 21.74
C ASP A 218 -4.18 -4.91 21.63
N GLY A 219 -4.31 -5.87 20.71
CA GLY A 219 -5.58 -6.54 20.41
C GLY A 219 -6.71 -5.63 19.91
N PHE A 220 -6.44 -4.39 19.49
CA PHE A 220 -7.50 -3.47 19.06
C PHE A 220 -8.26 -4.02 17.85
N THR A 221 -9.57 -4.16 18.04
CA THR A 221 -10.52 -4.57 17.02
C THR A 221 -11.54 -3.44 16.81
N PRO A 222 -11.69 -2.92 15.57
CA PRO A 222 -12.69 -1.91 15.28
C PRO A 222 -14.11 -2.36 15.64
N ASN A 223 -14.92 -1.46 16.17
CA ASN A 223 -16.33 -1.75 16.45
C ASN A 223 -17.18 -1.76 15.17
N LYS A 224 -18.45 -2.20 15.26
CA LYS A 224 -19.35 -2.30 14.09
C LYS A 224 -19.49 -1.00 13.29
N ASN A 225 -19.53 0.16 13.94
CA ASN A 225 -19.65 1.45 13.24
C ASN A 225 -18.35 1.81 12.51
N GLN A 226 -17.21 1.52 13.11
CA GLN A 226 -15.90 1.71 12.50
C GLN A 226 -15.71 0.80 11.29
N ILE A 227 -16.12 -0.47 11.40
CA ILE A 227 -16.10 -1.42 10.27
C ILE A 227 -16.94 -0.90 9.11
N ARG A 228 -18.17 -0.43 9.36
CA ARG A 228 -19.02 0.17 8.31
C ARG A 228 -18.34 1.35 7.61
N LYS A 229 -17.66 2.21 8.37
CA LYS A 229 -16.92 3.34 7.80
C LYS A 229 -15.70 2.89 6.99
N ILE A 230 -15.01 1.84 7.41
CA ILE A 230 -13.94 1.21 6.62
C ILE A 230 -14.51 0.68 5.30
N GLN A 231 -15.63 -0.05 5.35
CA GLN A 231 -16.32 -0.57 4.16
C GLN A 231 -16.75 0.52 3.20
N GLN A 232 -17.19 1.68 3.70
CA GLN A 232 -17.52 2.83 2.85
C GLN A 232 -16.30 3.48 2.19
N ILE A 233 -15.14 3.48 2.86
CA ILE A 233 -13.92 4.11 2.35
C ILE A 233 -13.19 3.20 1.34
N TYR A 234 -13.27 1.89 1.55
CA TYR A 234 -12.47 0.88 0.85
C TYR A 234 -13.34 -0.22 0.22
N SER A 235 -14.57 0.09 -0.19
CA SER A 235 -15.54 -0.88 -0.71
C SER A 235 -14.94 -1.80 -1.77
N GLU A 236 -14.30 -1.22 -2.78
CA GLU A 236 -13.71 -1.92 -3.91
C GLU A 236 -12.50 -2.75 -3.49
N ASP A 237 -11.79 -2.36 -2.43
CA ASP A 237 -10.66 -3.12 -1.91
C ASP A 237 -11.11 -4.42 -1.23
N PHE A 238 -12.36 -4.50 -0.73
CA PHE A 238 -12.94 -5.78 -0.25
C PHE A 238 -13.13 -6.73 -1.42
N ASP A 239 -13.73 -6.27 -2.52
CA ASP A 239 -13.93 -7.09 -3.71
C ASP A 239 -12.59 -7.56 -4.29
N ILE A 240 -11.59 -6.68 -4.33
CA ILE A 240 -10.21 -7.04 -4.72
C ILE A 240 -9.66 -8.14 -3.80
N TYR A 241 -9.84 -8.03 -2.48
CA TYR A 241 -9.29 -8.99 -1.53
C TYR A 241 -9.98 -10.36 -1.60
N GLU A 242 -11.30 -10.39 -1.76
CA GLU A 242 -12.06 -11.65 -1.88
C GLU A 242 -11.79 -12.37 -3.20
N ASN A 243 -11.57 -11.63 -4.29
CA ASN A 243 -11.22 -12.19 -5.60
C ASN A 243 -9.70 -12.35 -5.81
N ALA A 244 -8.87 -11.90 -4.86
CA ALA A 244 -7.44 -12.09 -4.94
C ALA A 244 -7.10 -13.59 -4.87
N TRP A 245 -6.07 -13.99 -5.60
CA TRP A 245 -5.61 -15.36 -5.61
C TRP A 245 -5.31 -15.83 -4.18
N ASN A 246 -5.91 -16.95 -3.83
CA ASN A 246 -6.00 -17.46 -2.46
C ASN A 246 -5.41 -18.87 -2.30
N GLY A 247 -4.67 -19.37 -3.29
CA GLY A 247 -4.06 -20.70 -3.26
C GLY A 247 -4.88 -21.79 -3.95
N ALA A 248 -6.12 -21.51 -4.38
CA ALA A 248 -6.86 -22.47 -5.21
C ALA A 248 -6.28 -22.48 -6.63
N ALA A 249 -5.86 -23.66 -7.09
CA ALA A 249 -5.73 -23.91 -8.51
C ALA A 249 -7.13 -23.78 -9.11
N SER A 250 -7.28 -22.95 -10.13
CA SER A 250 -8.26 -23.25 -11.17
C SER A 250 -7.91 -24.64 -11.68
N ALA A 251 -8.72 -25.63 -11.30
CA ALA A 251 -8.74 -26.93 -11.95
C ALA A 251 -9.15 -26.76 -13.42
#